data_AF-A0A0S8GG37-F1
#
_entry.id   AF-A0A0S8GG37-F1
#
_cell.length_a   1.000
_cell.length_b   1.000
_cell.length_c   1.000
_cell.angle_alpha   90.00
_cell.angle_beta   90.00
_cell.angle_gamma   90.00
#
_symmetry.space_group_name_H-M   'P 1'
#
loop_
_entity.id
_entity.type
_entity.pdbx_description
1 polymer ?
#
loop_
_entity_poly.entity_id
_entity_poly.type
_entity_poly.pdbx_seq_one_letter_code
_entity_poly.pdbx_strand_id
1 'polypeptide(L)'
;MLAPEFAKWHHAVIQNTRTNARWHRAAIFSLFELTFELGDYPGALAAADAGLRTTPGSMDYGLMRADALIVLKRLDEAERLLTQLGNRAASHDHAESISVLRTKIDTQRKQSSPRRRESTG
;
A
#
# COMPACT_ATOMS: atom_id res chain seq x y z
N MET A 1 24.48 1.23 4.86
CA MET A 1 23.99 0.28 3.84
C MET A 1 23.65 -1.05 4.54
N LEU A 2 22.47 -1.13 5.17
CA LEU A 2 21.98 -2.28 5.97
C LEU A 2 20.74 -2.95 5.33
N ALA A 3 20.24 -2.40 4.22
CA ALA A 3 18.91 -2.69 3.69
C ALA A 3 18.66 -4.15 3.22
N PRO A 4 19.58 -4.84 2.55
CA PRO A 4 19.27 -6.15 1.95
C PRO A 4 19.08 -7.26 2.99
N GLU A 5 19.94 -7.30 4.01
CA GLU A 5 19.89 -8.33 5.05
C GLU A 5 18.74 -8.10 6.02
N PHE A 6 18.38 -6.84 6.26
CA PHE A 6 17.23 -6.49 7.08
C PHE A 6 15.91 -6.92 6.40
N ALA A 7 15.74 -6.66 5.10
CA ALA A 7 14.58 -7.11 4.35
C ALA A 7 14.46 -8.64 4.30
N LYS A 8 15.58 -9.35 4.12
CA LYS A 8 15.62 -10.82 4.17
C LYS A 8 15.20 -11.39 5.53
N TRP A 9 15.67 -10.79 6.63
CA TRP A 9 15.27 -11.21 7.97
C TRP A 9 13.76 -11.03 8.20
N HIS A 10 13.19 -9.91 7.77
CA HIS A 10 11.75 -9.66 7.86
C HIS A 10 10.95 -10.68 7.05
N HIS A 11 11.40 -10.99 5.82
CA HIS A 11 10.77 -12.01 5.00
C HIS A 11 10.80 -13.40 5.67
N ALA A 12 11.93 -13.76 6.30
CA ALA A 12 12.07 -15.01 7.04
C ALA A 12 11.14 -15.08 8.26
N VAL A 13 11.00 -13.98 8.99
CA VAL A 13 10.06 -13.86 10.13
C VAL A 13 8.61 -13.97 9.67
N ILE A 14 8.26 -13.37 8.53
CA ILE A 14 6.93 -13.47 7.93
C ILE A 14 6.65 -14.93 7.53
N GLN A 15 7.62 -15.64 6.94
CA GLN A 15 7.41 -17.03 6.55
C GLN A 15 7.43 -18.02 7.72
N ASN A 16 7.92 -17.61 8.89
CA ASN A 16 7.97 -18.47 10.07
C ASN A 16 6.63 -18.50 10.82
N THR A 17 5.93 -19.63 10.70
CA THR A 17 4.61 -19.88 11.30
C THR A 17 4.63 -20.04 12.83
N ARG A 18 5.82 -20.10 13.46
CA ARG A 18 5.98 -20.19 14.92
C ARG A 18 6.14 -18.84 15.60
N THR A 19 6.19 -17.75 14.84
CA THR A 19 6.37 -16.40 15.39
C THR A 19 5.06 -15.83 15.90
N ASN A 20 5.08 -15.15 17.06
CA ASN A 20 3.88 -14.54 17.64
C ASN A 20 3.32 -13.44 16.70
N ALA A 21 1.99 -13.40 16.53
CA ALA A 21 1.27 -12.50 15.64
C ALA A 21 1.66 -11.02 15.78
N ARG A 22 2.03 -10.57 16.98
CA ARG A 22 2.53 -9.20 17.21
C ARG A 22 3.83 -8.91 16.45
N TRP A 23 4.78 -9.86 16.46
CA TRP A 23 6.05 -9.73 15.74
C TRP A 23 5.85 -9.83 14.24
N HIS A 24 4.92 -10.69 13.82
CA HIS A 24 4.55 -10.81 12.41
C HIS A 24 3.98 -9.49 11.88
N ARG A 25 3.05 -8.86 12.62
CA ARG A 25 2.53 -7.53 12.29
C ARG A 25 3.63 -6.48 12.22
N ALA A 26 4.46 -6.36 13.27
CA ALA A 26 5.55 -5.39 13.28
C ALA A 26 6.49 -5.58 12.08
N ALA A 27 6.83 -6.83 11.75
CA ALA A 27 7.71 -7.13 10.65
C ALA A 27 7.12 -6.73 9.28
N ILE A 28 5.82 -6.94 9.06
CA ILE A 28 5.15 -6.52 7.81
C ILE A 28 5.18 -5.00 7.64
N PHE A 29 4.87 -4.26 8.70
CA PHE A 29 4.89 -2.79 8.67
C PHE A 29 6.30 -2.28 8.37
N SER A 30 7.31 -2.74 9.12
CA SER A 30 8.69 -2.31 8.91
C SER A 30 9.23 -2.68 7.53
N LEU A 31 8.86 -3.85 7.00
CA LEU A 31 9.24 -4.23 5.64
C LEU A 31 8.59 -3.34 4.59
N PHE A 32 7.30 -3.04 4.75
CA PHE A 32 6.58 -2.14 3.86
C PHE A 32 7.22 -0.75 3.84
N GLU A 33 7.42 -0.14 5.00
CA GLU A 33 8.00 1.19 5.12
C GLU A 33 9.39 1.25 4.48
N LEU A 34 10.26 0.28 4.81
CA LEU A 34 11.61 0.22 4.26
C LEU A 34 11.61 0.08 2.73
N THR A 35 10.80 -0.82 2.19
CA THR A 35 10.74 -1.04 0.74
C THR A 35 10.16 0.19 0.03
N PHE A 36 9.18 0.86 0.63
CA PHE A 36 8.61 2.09 0.10
C PHE A 36 9.60 3.26 0.09
N GLU A 37 10.37 3.44 1.17
CA GLU A 37 11.44 4.46 1.28
C GLU A 37 12.56 4.23 0.27
N LEU A 38 12.90 2.96 0.01
CA LEU A 38 13.92 2.58 -0.97
C LEU A 38 13.43 2.65 -2.42
N GLY A 39 12.16 2.99 -2.65
CA GLY A 39 11.55 3.02 -3.98
C GLY A 39 11.23 1.62 -4.55
N ASP A 40 11.37 0.56 -3.76
CA ASP A 40 10.95 -0.79 -4.09
C ASP A 40 9.44 -0.96 -3.84
N TYR A 41 8.64 -0.28 -4.65
CA TYR A 41 7.19 -0.34 -4.57
C TYR A 41 6.60 -1.74 -4.83
N PRO A 42 7.18 -2.60 -5.70
CA PRO A 42 6.80 -4.01 -5.77
C PRO A 42 7.02 -4.76 -4.45
N GLY A 43 8.15 -4.52 -3.77
CA GLY A 43 8.43 -5.07 -2.44
C GLY A 43 7.41 -4.62 -1.38
N ALA A 44 7.05 -3.33 -1.41
CA ALA A 44 6.03 -2.78 -0.52
C ALA A 44 4.66 -3.45 -0.77
N LEU A 45 4.26 -3.61 -2.03
CA LEU A 45 3.04 -4.32 -2.38
C LEU A 45 3.06 -5.77 -1.87
N ALA A 46 4.18 -6.48 -2.02
CA ALA A 46 4.32 -7.86 -1.54
C ALA A 46 4.21 -7.97 -0.02
N ALA A 47 4.75 -7.01 0.72
CA ALA A 47 4.62 -6.94 2.19
C ALA A 47 3.16 -6.73 2.61
N ALA A 48 2.45 -5.80 1.98
CA ALA A 48 1.03 -5.57 2.25
C ALA A 48 0.16 -6.80 1.92
N ASP A 49 0.43 -7.46 0.79
CA ASP A 49 -0.24 -8.70 0.40
C ASP A 49 0.05 -9.84 1.40
N ALA A 50 1.24 -9.90 1.99
CA ALA A 50 1.56 -10.85 3.05
C ALA A 50 0.70 -10.62 4.30
N GLY A 51 0.55 -9.36 4.73
CA GLY A 51 -0.32 -9.03 5.86
C GLY A 51 -1.77 -9.38 5.62
N LEU A 52 -2.28 -9.17 4.40
CA LEU A 52 -3.65 -9.56 4.04
C LEU A 52 -3.85 -11.07 3.99
N ARG A 53 -2.83 -11.86 3.63
CA ARG A 53 -2.91 -13.34 3.69
C ARG A 53 -3.04 -13.84 5.13
N THR A 54 -2.32 -13.21 6.07
CA THR A 54 -2.35 -13.63 7.48
C THR A 54 -3.51 -13.02 8.26
N THR A 55 -3.97 -11.84 7.89
CA THR A 55 -5.11 -11.17 8.52
C THR A 55 -6.04 -10.63 7.44
N PRO A 56 -6.88 -11.51 6.84
CA PRO A 56 -7.83 -11.11 5.81
C PRO A 56 -8.76 -10.02 6.32
N GLY A 57 -8.90 -8.95 5.54
CA GLY A 57 -9.78 -7.84 5.87
C GLY A 57 -9.22 -6.86 6.92
N SER A 58 -7.95 -6.91 7.26
CA SER A 58 -7.27 -5.83 7.99
C SER A 58 -7.36 -4.52 7.20
N MET A 59 -7.88 -3.46 7.84
CA MET A 59 -7.95 -2.13 7.23
C MET A 59 -6.55 -1.58 6.95
N ASP A 60 -5.63 -1.70 7.91
CA ASP A 60 -4.25 -1.24 7.78
C ASP A 60 -3.55 -1.82 6.55
N TYR A 61 -3.57 -3.15 6.41
CA TYR A 61 -2.89 -3.81 5.28
C TYR A 61 -3.60 -3.52 3.95
N GLY A 62 -4.92 -3.31 3.97
CA GLY A 62 -5.66 -2.84 2.81
C GLY A 62 -5.22 -1.45 2.36
N LEU A 63 -5.00 -0.52 3.30
CA LEU A 63 -4.53 0.84 3.02
C LEU A 63 -3.08 0.83 2.52
N MET A 64 -2.19 0.04 3.14
CA MET A 64 -0.82 -0.17 2.67
C MET A 64 -0.80 -0.68 1.21
N ARG A 65 -1.64 -1.69 0.92
CA ARG A 65 -1.78 -2.23 -0.44
C ARG A 65 -2.28 -1.16 -1.42
N ALA A 66 -3.28 -0.38 -1.03
CA ALA A 66 -3.80 0.71 -1.87
C ALA A 66 -2.72 1.75 -2.19
N ASP A 67 -1.93 2.17 -1.19
CA ASP A 67 -0.88 3.18 -1.42
C ASP A 67 0.24 2.66 -2.34
N ALA A 68 0.68 1.41 -2.15
CA ALA A 68 1.65 0.78 -3.06
C ALA A 68 1.11 0.68 -4.50
N LEU A 69 -0.17 0.30 -4.68
CA LEU A 69 -0.81 0.27 -6.00
C LEU A 69 -0.85 1.66 -6.67
N ILE A 70 -1.10 2.72 -5.90
CA ILE A 70 -1.11 4.10 -6.41
C ILE A 70 0.27 4.49 -6.93
N VAL A 71 1.33 4.22 -6.16
CA VAL A 71 2.69 4.56 -6.60
C VAL A 71 3.11 3.74 -7.82
N LEU A 72 2.68 2.47 -7.91
CA LEU A 72 2.85 1.61 -9.07
C LEU A 72 1.95 1.99 -10.28
N LYS A 73 1.21 3.11 -10.23
CA LYS A 73 0.29 3.57 -11.28
C LYS A 73 -0.86 2.61 -11.61
N ARG A 74 -1.13 1.65 -10.72
CA ARG A 74 -2.26 0.71 -10.82
C ARG A 74 -3.51 1.34 -10.19
N LEU A 75 -3.89 2.51 -10.71
CA LEU A 75 -4.86 3.41 -10.09
C LEU A 75 -6.27 2.79 -9.99
N ASP A 76 -6.69 2.04 -11.02
CA ASP A 76 -8.02 1.41 -11.03
C ASP A 76 -8.14 0.30 -9.97
N GLU A 77 -7.07 -0.45 -9.73
CA GLU A 77 -7.03 -1.46 -8.68
C GLU A 77 -7.04 -0.84 -7.30
N ALA A 78 -6.28 0.25 -7.11
CA ALA A 78 -6.28 1.00 -5.87
C ALA A 78 -7.67 1.58 -5.56
N GLU A 79 -8.36 2.16 -6.55
CA GLU A 79 -9.68 2.76 -6.37
C GLU A 79 -10.75 1.73 -6.00
N ARG A 80 -10.75 0.56 -6.65
CA ARG A 80 -11.64 -0.55 -6.30
C ARG A 80 -11.41 -1.01 -4.86
N LEU A 81 -10.15 -1.14 -4.45
CA LEU A 81 -9.80 -1.51 -3.08
C LEU A 81 -10.25 -0.45 -2.07
N LEU A 82 -9.97 0.83 -2.32
CA LEU A 82 -10.39 1.94 -1.46
C LEU A 82 -11.91 2.04 -1.33
N THR A 83 -12.66 1.68 -2.38
CA THR A 83 -14.13 1.60 -2.33
C THR A 83 -14.60 0.48 -1.40
N GLN A 84 -13.99 -0.71 -1.50
CA GLN A 84 -14.29 -1.82 -0.60
C GLN A 84 -13.96 -1.51 0.87
N LEU A 85 -12.81 -0.85 1.11
CA LEU A 85 -12.40 -0.43 2.45
C LEU A 85 -13.32 0.67 3.00
N GLY A 86 -13.75 1.63 2.17
CA GLY A 86 -14.65 2.72 2.57
C GLY A 86 -15.99 2.22 3.10
N ASN A 87 -16.54 1.17 2.47
CA ASN A 87 -17.80 0.55 2.92
C ASN A 87 -17.68 -0.14 4.30
N ARG A 88 -16.45 -0.39 4.75
CA ARG A 88 -16.15 -1.09 6.01
C ARG A 88 -15.48 -0.19 7.05
N ALA A 89 -15.14 1.05 6.68
CA ALA A 89 -14.43 1.97 7.55
C ALA A 89 -15.33 2.34 8.73
N ALA A 90 -15.01 1.78 9.90
CA ALA A 90 -15.74 2.03 11.14
C ALA A 90 -15.17 3.19 11.96
N SER A 91 -13.94 3.63 11.65
CA SER A 91 -13.28 4.75 12.34
C SER A 91 -13.01 5.92 11.41
N HIS A 92 -12.93 7.11 12.02
CA HIS A 92 -12.58 8.35 11.35
C HIS A 92 -11.21 8.26 10.66
N ASP A 93 -10.19 7.74 11.36
CA ASP A 93 -8.82 7.62 10.86
C ASP A 93 -8.74 6.81 9.55
N HIS A 94 -9.52 5.74 9.43
CA HIS A 94 -9.58 4.96 8.20
C HIS A 94 -10.25 5.76 7.07
N ALA A 95 -11.34 6.47 7.36
CA ALA A 95 -12.03 7.28 6.37
C ALA A 95 -11.15 8.43 5.86
N GLU A 96 -10.40 9.08 6.76
CA GLU A 96 -9.42 10.10 6.42
C GLU A 96 -8.30 9.54 5.52
N SER A 97 -7.69 8.42 5.92
CA SER A 97 -6.66 7.75 5.12
C SER A 97 -7.14 7.40 3.72
N ILE A 98 -8.38 6.90 3.58
CA ILE A 98 -9.01 6.62 2.28
C ILE A 98 -9.18 7.89 1.45
N SER A 99 -9.62 8.99 2.08
CA SER A 99 -9.78 10.30 1.41
C SER A 99 -8.46 10.83 0.85
N VAL A 100 -7.39 10.74 1.63
CA VAL A 100 -6.04 11.14 1.21
C VAL A 100 -5.59 10.33 -0.01
N LEU A 101 -5.74 9.00 0.03
CA LEU A 101 -5.34 8.14 -1.08
C LEU A 101 -6.18 8.35 -2.34
N ARG A 102 -7.48 8.63 -2.21
CA ARG A 102 -8.35 9.02 -3.34
C ARG A 102 -7.89 10.32 -4.00
N THR A 103 -7.56 11.32 -3.19
CA THR A 103 -7.02 12.60 -3.69
C THR A 103 -5.71 12.39 -4.46
N LYS A 104 -4.85 11.47 -4.00
CA LYS A 104 -3.61 11.10 -4.70
C LYS A 104 -3.90 10.46 -6.06
N ILE A 105 -4.89 9.58 -6.16
CA ILE A 105 -5.34 8.98 -7.43
C ILE A 105 -5.82 10.07 -8.41
N ASP A 106 -6.71 10.94 -7.97
CA ASP A 106 -7.28 12.01 -8.81
C ASP A 106 -6.20 12.95 -9.34
N THR A 107 -5.25 13.31 -8.48
CA THR A 107 -4.12 14.16 -8.84
C THR A 107 -3.26 13.50 -9.93
N GLN A 108 -2.94 12.22 -9.78
CA GLN A 108 -2.16 11.50 -10.78
C GLN A 108 -2.90 11.29 -12.10
N ARG A 109 -4.21 11.05 -12.07
CA ARG A 109 -5.04 10.96 -13.29
C ARG A 109 -5.09 12.27 -14.06
N LYS A 110 -5.21 13.41 -13.35
CA LYS A 110 -5.16 14.75 -13.94
C LYS A 110 -3.80 15.05 -14.57
N GLN A 111 -2.71 14.60 -13.96
CA GLN A 111 -1.36 14.73 -14.52
C GLN A 111 -1.12 13.83 -15.75
N SER A 112 -1.80 12.67 -15.80
CA SER A 112 -1.64 11.69 -16.88
C SER A 112 -2.53 11.97 -18.09
N SER A 113 -3.62 12.73 -17.91
CA SER A 113 -4.42 13.28 -19.01
C SER A 113 -3.70 14.51 -19.57
N PRO A 114 -3.12 14.45 -20.80
CA PRO A 114 -2.46 15.63 -21.34
C PRO A 114 -3.50 16.74 -21.46
N ARG A 115 -3.15 17.96 -21.02
CA ARG A 115 -3.84 19.18 -21.49
C ARG A 115 -3.98 19.00 -23.01
N ARG A 116 -5.20 18.83 -23.52
CA ARG A 116 -5.47 19.05 -24.94
C ARG A 116 -4.84 20.41 -25.20
N ARG A 117 -3.76 20.42 -25.98
CA ARG A 117 -3.27 21.66 -26.55
C ARG A 117 -4.47 22.18 -27.32
N GLU A 118 -5.10 23.22 -26.79
CA GLU A 118 -5.81 24.17 -27.61
C GLU A 118 -4.74 24.69 -28.59
N SER A 119 -4.57 23.97 -29.70
CA SER A 119 -3.92 24.53 -30.86
C SER A 119 -4.93 25.53 -31.40
N THR A 120 -4.73 26.78 -31.00
CA THR A 120 -5.00 27.92 -31.86
C THR A 120 -4.53 27.59 -33.28
N GLY A 121 -5.48 27.60 -34.20
CA GLY A 121 -5.30 27.48 -35.63
C GLY A 121 -6.55 28.01 -36.31
#